data_AF-A0A6C0CQH4-F1
#
_entry.id   AF-A0A6C0CQH4-F1
#
_cell.length_a   1.000
_cell.length_b   1.000
_cell.length_c   1.000
_cell.angle_alpha   90.00
_cell.angle_beta   90.00
_cell.angle_gamma   90.00
#
_symmetry.space_group_name_H-M   'P 1'
#
loop_
_entity.id
_entity.type
_entity.pdbx_description
1 polymer ?
#
loop_
_entity_poly.entity_id
_entity_poly.type
_entity_poly.pdbx_seq_one_letter_code
_entity_poly.pdbx_strand_id
1 'polypeptide(L)'
;MEIDCQDIIKFINNHENKQGIVSMFMKGPPEKQGFMWCSTKGGVNEYWNQEEGEGLKTVQKIVLDKGWESSGYAIMMRKIQKEIEKNVFRNSPPLYDENKYTEYDDDEGKYEGDTRAGKYSRFYKERNIAENYVTTQSFQGMDDNNKNAMKVFINKGSEACVKHMFEKAGNDYGRMRSMYG
;
A
#
# COMPACT_ATOMS: atom_id res chain seq x y z
N MET A 1 -17.03 19.53 -5.10
CA MET A 1 -15.72 18.83 -4.94
C MET A 1 -15.81 17.34 -5.26
N GLU A 2 -16.54 16.52 -4.50
CA GLU A 2 -16.61 15.06 -4.75
C GLU A 2 -17.48 14.72 -5.98
N ILE A 3 -18.58 15.45 -6.15
CA ILE A 3 -19.44 15.40 -7.35
C ILE A 3 -18.64 15.76 -8.61
N ASP A 4 -17.86 16.84 -8.56
CA ASP A 4 -17.06 17.28 -9.71
C ASP A 4 -16.01 16.26 -10.14
N CYS A 5 -15.37 15.61 -9.17
CA CYS A 5 -14.40 14.55 -9.46
C CYS A 5 -15.08 13.36 -10.13
N GLN A 6 -16.24 12.92 -9.64
CA GLN A 6 -17.01 11.83 -10.24
C GLN A 6 -17.48 12.17 -11.67
N ASP A 7 -17.95 13.39 -11.89
CA ASP A 7 -18.32 13.87 -13.23
C ASP A 7 -17.14 13.81 -14.21
N ILE A 8 -15.97 14.27 -13.75
CA ILE A 8 -14.75 14.26 -14.57
C ILE A 8 -14.32 12.82 -14.87
N ILE A 9 -14.36 11.92 -13.89
CA ILE A 9 -14.06 10.49 -14.11
C ILE A 9 -15.05 9.85 -15.09
N LYS A 10 -16.35 10.18 -14.99
CA LYS A 10 -17.36 9.71 -15.93
C LYS A 10 -17.12 10.25 -17.33
N PHE A 11 -16.72 11.52 -17.46
CA PHE A 11 -16.31 12.09 -18.73
C PHE A 11 -15.10 11.34 -19.31
N ILE A 12 -14.03 11.15 -18.53
CA ILE A 12 -12.82 10.43 -18.96
C ILE A 12 -13.15 9.01 -19.43
N ASN A 13 -14.03 8.31 -18.71
CA ASN A 13 -14.43 6.95 -19.04
C ASN A 13 -15.17 6.81 -20.38
N ASN A 14 -15.82 7.88 -20.84
CA ASN A 14 -16.56 7.93 -22.10
C ASN A 14 -15.82 8.69 -23.21
N HIS A 15 -14.62 9.23 -22.93
CA HIS A 15 -13.85 10.00 -23.89
C HIS A 15 -13.19 9.11 -24.93
N GLU A 16 -13.12 9.56 -26.18
CA GLU A 16 -12.46 8.81 -27.28
C GLU A 16 -10.97 8.56 -26.97
N ASN A 17 -10.28 9.58 -26.44
CA ASN A 17 -8.89 9.48 -25.98
C ASN A 17 -8.80 9.04 -24.50
N LYS A 18 -9.64 8.09 -24.06
CA LYS A 18 -9.59 7.58 -22.68
C LYS A 18 -8.22 6.98 -22.34
N GLN A 19 -7.64 6.20 -23.24
CA GLN A 19 -6.39 5.48 -22.99
C GLN A 19 -5.20 6.43 -22.83
N GLY A 20 -5.11 7.49 -23.65
CA GLY A 20 -4.10 8.53 -23.49
C GLY A 20 -4.23 9.28 -22.17
N ILE A 21 -5.46 9.59 -21.74
CA ILE A 21 -5.71 10.23 -20.44
C ILE A 21 -5.31 9.31 -19.27
N VAL A 22 -5.67 8.02 -19.33
CA VAL A 22 -5.30 7.05 -18.29
C VAL A 22 -3.78 6.87 -18.25
N SER A 23 -3.12 6.70 -19.40
CA SER A 23 -1.65 6.61 -19.49
C SER A 23 -0.97 7.83 -18.88
N MET A 24 -1.46 9.03 -19.21
CA MET A 24 -0.95 10.30 -18.69
C MET A 24 -1.03 10.37 -17.16
N PHE A 25 -2.15 9.97 -16.56
CA PHE A 25 -2.29 9.96 -15.10
C PHE A 25 -1.47 8.86 -14.42
N MET A 26 -1.31 7.68 -15.05
CA MET A 26 -0.47 6.60 -14.53
C MET A 26 1.02 6.97 -14.59
N LYS A 27 1.44 7.66 -15.64
CA LYS A 27 2.80 8.18 -15.80
C LYS A 27 3.10 9.30 -14.80
N GLY A 28 2.11 10.16 -14.56
CA GLY A 28 2.23 11.31 -13.67
C GLY A 28 3.06 12.45 -14.29
N PRO A 29 3.12 13.62 -13.64
CA PRO A 29 3.89 14.76 -14.14
C PRO A 29 5.40 14.47 -14.03
N PRO A 30 6.25 15.20 -14.78
CA PRO A 30 7.71 15.09 -14.69
C PRO A 30 8.21 15.23 -13.24
N GLU A 31 9.34 14.59 -12.95
CA GLU A 31 9.94 14.63 -11.62
C GLU A 31 10.18 16.09 -11.19
N LYS A 32 9.80 16.42 -9.95
CA LYS A 32 9.84 17.79 -9.37
C LYS A 32 8.86 18.80 -9.98
N GLN A 33 7.97 18.39 -10.88
CA GLN A 33 6.89 19.22 -11.40
C GLN A 33 5.53 18.71 -10.94
N GLY A 34 4.57 19.64 -10.80
CA GLY A 34 3.16 19.29 -10.63
C GLY A 34 2.42 19.38 -11.96
N PHE A 35 1.21 18.82 -12.05
CA PHE A 35 0.34 18.94 -13.23
C PHE A 35 0.04 20.39 -13.65
N MET A 36 0.24 21.35 -12.75
CA MET A 36 0.10 22.78 -13.04
C MET A 36 1.26 23.35 -13.84
N TRP A 37 2.46 22.78 -13.67
CA TRP A 37 3.72 23.33 -14.17
C TRP A 37 4.32 22.52 -15.31
N CYS A 38 3.70 21.40 -15.69
CA CYS A 38 4.16 20.58 -16.79
C CYS A 38 3.63 21.10 -18.14
N SER A 39 4.46 20.96 -19.18
CA SER A 39 4.05 21.21 -20.56
C SER A 39 2.86 20.32 -20.94
N THR A 40 1.95 20.82 -21.78
CA THR A 40 0.85 20.03 -22.35
C THR A 40 1.14 19.55 -23.77
N LYS A 41 2.35 19.81 -24.28
CA LYS A 41 2.76 19.35 -25.61
C LYS A 41 3.01 17.84 -25.56
N GLY A 42 2.49 17.15 -26.58
CA GLY A 42 2.78 15.76 -26.85
C GLY A 42 3.56 15.64 -28.15
N GLY A 43 4.42 14.62 -28.26
CA GLY A 43 5.12 14.31 -29.51
C GLY A 43 6.52 13.71 -29.33
N VAL A 44 7.19 13.46 -30.46
CA VAL A 44 8.58 13.03 -30.50
C VAL A 44 9.44 14.16 -29.93
N ASN A 45 10.10 13.93 -28.79
CA ASN A 45 10.89 14.89 -27.98
C ASN A 45 10.14 15.66 -26.88
N GLU A 46 8.87 15.35 -26.63
CA GLU A 46 8.15 15.89 -25.47
C GLU A 46 8.09 14.85 -24.34
N TYR A 47 7.83 15.30 -23.11
CA TYR A 47 7.64 14.37 -21.99
C TYR A 47 6.41 13.48 -22.21
N TRP A 48 5.34 14.04 -22.79
CA TRP A 48 4.13 13.32 -23.14
C TRP A 48 4.20 12.80 -24.56
N ASN A 49 3.63 11.62 -24.82
CA ASN A 49 3.28 11.27 -26.19
C ASN A 49 2.08 12.11 -26.68
N GLN A 50 1.73 11.99 -27.96
CA GLN A 50 0.66 12.79 -28.57
C GLN A 50 -0.67 12.65 -27.81
N GLU A 51 -1.10 11.42 -27.53
CA GLU A 51 -2.37 11.12 -26.87
C GLU A 51 -2.36 11.59 -25.40
N GLU A 52 -1.24 11.44 -24.69
CA GLU A 52 -1.05 11.91 -23.33
C GLU A 52 -1.13 13.43 -23.23
N GLY A 53 -0.48 14.14 -24.16
CA GLY A 53 -0.50 15.60 -24.22
C GLY A 53 -1.90 16.15 -24.52
N GLU A 54 -2.60 15.56 -25.48
CA GLU A 54 -4.00 15.89 -25.78
C GLU A 54 -4.93 15.56 -24.61
N GLY A 55 -4.68 14.43 -23.93
CA GLY A 55 -5.40 14.05 -22.72
C GLY A 55 -5.24 15.06 -21.60
N LEU A 56 -4.00 15.52 -21.35
CA LEU A 56 -3.72 16.55 -20.34
C LEU A 56 -4.42 17.87 -20.67
N LYS A 57 -4.37 18.33 -21.94
CA LYS A 57 -5.11 19.55 -22.36
C LYS A 57 -6.60 19.43 -22.11
N THR A 58 -7.18 18.27 -22.44
CA THR A 58 -8.62 18.01 -22.29
C THR A 58 -9.04 18.05 -20.83
N VAL A 59 -8.33 17.34 -19.97
CA VAL A 59 -8.66 17.29 -18.54
C VAL A 59 -8.41 18.63 -17.88
N GLN A 60 -7.32 19.33 -18.23
CA GLN A 60 -7.03 20.67 -17.74
C GLN A 60 -8.18 21.63 -18.04
N LYS A 61 -8.69 21.62 -19.28
CA LYS A 61 -9.82 22.47 -19.68
C LYS A 61 -11.06 22.21 -18.82
N ILE A 62 -11.43 20.96 -18.61
CA ILE A 62 -12.65 20.62 -17.85
C ILE A 62 -12.52 20.96 -16.37
N VAL A 63 -11.34 20.76 -15.78
CA VAL A 63 -11.08 21.13 -14.39
C VAL A 63 -11.22 22.64 -14.22
N LEU A 64 -10.66 23.43 -15.14
CA LEU A 64 -10.78 24.89 -15.14
C LEU A 64 -12.21 25.37 -15.44
N ASP A 65 -12.92 24.75 -16.40
CA ASP A 65 -14.31 25.08 -16.73
C ASP A 65 -15.26 24.84 -15.53
N LYS A 66 -14.91 23.90 -14.64
CA LYS A 66 -15.60 23.65 -13.37
C LYS A 66 -15.18 24.62 -12.24
N GLY A 67 -14.34 25.61 -12.52
CA GLY A 67 -13.90 26.65 -11.58
C GLY A 67 -12.77 26.25 -10.64
N TRP A 68 -12.06 25.14 -10.91
CA TRP A 68 -10.93 24.69 -10.08
C TRP A 68 -9.63 25.32 -10.56
N GLU A 69 -9.23 26.42 -9.91
CA GLU A 69 -8.02 27.17 -10.25
C GLU A 69 -6.94 27.04 -9.17
N SER A 70 -5.69 27.42 -9.50
CA SER A 70 -4.56 27.49 -8.55
C SER A 70 -4.42 26.22 -7.68
N SER A 71 -4.39 26.32 -6.35
CA SER A 71 -4.29 25.16 -5.46
C SER A 71 -5.45 24.15 -5.64
N GLY A 72 -6.65 24.62 -5.99
CA GLY A 72 -7.81 23.79 -6.31
C GLY A 72 -7.57 22.90 -7.53
N TYR A 73 -6.93 23.43 -8.57
CA TYR A 73 -6.53 22.66 -9.75
C TYR A 73 -5.60 21.50 -9.36
N ALA A 74 -4.56 21.77 -8.58
CA ALA A 74 -3.59 20.75 -8.16
C ALA A 74 -4.26 19.64 -7.32
N ILE A 75 -5.17 20.01 -6.41
CA ILE A 75 -5.94 19.06 -5.61
C ILE A 75 -6.84 18.21 -6.51
N MET A 76 -7.55 18.81 -7.46
CA MET A 76 -8.47 18.09 -8.34
C MET A 76 -7.72 17.11 -9.24
N MET A 77 -6.61 17.52 -9.86
CA MET A 77 -5.78 16.66 -10.69
C MET A 77 -5.25 15.44 -9.92
N ARG A 78 -4.77 15.64 -8.67
CA ARG A 78 -4.32 14.51 -7.83
C ARG A 78 -5.46 13.60 -7.37
N LYS A 79 -6.66 14.14 -7.14
CA LYS A 79 -7.84 13.32 -6.83
C LYS A 79 -8.23 12.44 -8.02
N ILE A 80 -8.29 13.03 -9.22
CA ILE A 80 -8.55 12.29 -10.46
C ILE A 80 -7.51 11.17 -10.64
N GLN A 81 -6.22 11.50 -10.47
CA GLN A 81 -5.15 10.51 -10.56
C GLN A 81 -5.38 9.32 -9.62
N LYS A 82 -5.66 9.57 -8.33
CA LYS A 82 -5.91 8.52 -7.33
C LYS A 82 -7.13 7.66 -7.69
N GLU A 83 -8.19 8.26 -8.19
CA GLU A 83 -9.39 7.51 -8.61
C GLU A 83 -9.12 6.68 -9.87
N ILE A 84 -8.30 7.17 -10.82
CA ILE A 84 -7.86 6.39 -11.98
C ILE A 84 -7.00 5.21 -11.53
N GLU A 85 -5.98 5.44 -10.70
CA GLU A 85 -5.13 4.39 -10.14
C GLU A 85 -5.98 3.32 -9.46
N LYS A 86 -6.89 3.72 -8.56
CA LYS A 86 -7.80 2.80 -7.87
C LYS A 86 -8.69 1.99 -8.82
N ASN A 87 -9.24 2.61 -9.87
CA ASN A 87 -10.12 1.93 -10.82
C ASN A 87 -9.34 1.03 -11.81
N VAL A 88 -8.12 1.41 -12.16
CA VAL A 88 -7.19 0.56 -12.91
C VAL A 88 -6.82 -0.64 -12.04
N PHE A 89 -6.36 -0.46 -10.79
CA PHE A 89 -6.00 -1.57 -9.90
C PHE A 89 -7.18 -2.45 -9.45
N ARG A 90 -8.42 -1.95 -9.50
CA ARG A 90 -9.62 -2.77 -9.25
C ARG A 90 -10.01 -3.67 -10.43
N ASN A 91 -9.70 -3.26 -11.66
CA ASN A 91 -10.05 -4.01 -12.88
C ASN A 91 -8.85 -4.71 -13.52
N SER A 92 -7.63 -4.35 -13.10
CA SER A 92 -6.41 -5.10 -13.37
C SER A 92 -6.43 -6.38 -12.54
N PRO A 93 -5.92 -7.51 -13.06
CA PRO A 93 -5.54 -8.63 -12.23
C PRO A 93 -4.69 -8.12 -11.05
N PRO A 94 -4.81 -8.69 -9.85
CA PRO A 94 -3.99 -8.29 -8.72
C PRO A 94 -2.52 -8.20 -9.14
N LEU A 95 -1.83 -7.13 -8.72
CA LEU A 95 -0.40 -6.95 -9.01
C LEU A 95 0.49 -8.05 -8.42
N TYR A 96 -0.10 -8.93 -7.60
CA TYR A 96 0.43 -10.23 -7.26
C TYR A 96 -0.36 -11.29 -8.04
N ASP A 97 0.34 -12.04 -8.89
CA ASP A 97 -0.19 -13.31 -9.36
C ASP A 97 -0.05 -14.28 -8.19
N GLU A 98 -1.18 -14.65 -7.58
CA GLU A 98 -1.25 -15.62 -6.48
C GLU A 98 -0.62 -16.98 -6.86
N ASN A 99 -0.42 -17.24 -8.16
CA ASN A 99 0.16 -18.45 -8.73
C ASN A 99 1.48 -18.23 -9.47
N LYS A 100 2.02 -17.01 -9.57
CA LYS A 100 3.39 -16.79 -10.07
C LYS A 100 4.36 -16.84 -8.91
N TYR A 101 4.80 -18.05 -8.59
CA TYR A 101 6.12 -18.24 -8.02
C TYR A 101 7.13 -17.71 -9.05
N THR A 102 7.51 -16.43 -8.94
CA THR A 102 8.83 -16.03 -9.45
C THR A 102 9.83 -16.64 -8.50
N GLU A 103 10.39 -17.78 -8.91
CA GLU A 103 11.59 -18.38 -8.36
C GLU A 103 12.75 -17.39 -8.56
N TYR A 104 12.77 -16.32 -7.78
CA TYR A 104 14.01 -15.66 -7.44
C TYR A 104 14.66 -16.55 -6.40
N ASP A 105 15.56 -17.42 -6.85
CA ASP A 105 16.42 -18.19 -5.96
C ASP A 105 17.45 -17.21 -5.36
N ASP A 106 16.99 -16.33 -4.45
CA ASP A 106 17.83 -15.39 -3.70
C ASP A 106 18.59 -16.12 -2.55
N ASP A 107 18.64 -17.45 -2.62
CA ASP A 107 19.30 -18.30 -1.65
C ASP A 107 20.83 -18.36 -1.84
N GLU A 108 21.40 -17.56 -2.75
CA GLU A 108 22.85 -17.40 -2.86
C GLU A 108 23.44 -16.95 -1.51
N GLY A 109 24.22 -17.84 -0.90
CA GLY A 109 24.87 -17.61 0.40
C GLY A 109 24.00 -17.89 1.63
N LYS A 110 22.82 -18.50 1.46
CA LYS A 110 21.98 -18.98 2.57
C LYS A 110 22.30 -20.43 2.92
N TYR A 111 22.15 -20.77 4.18
CA TYR A 111 22.39 -22.11 4.72
C TYR A 111 21.13 -22.61 5.45
N GLU A 112 21.12 -23.91 5.80
CA GLU A 112 19.98 -24.54 6.47
C GLU A 112 19.63 -23.80 7.76
N GLY A 113 18.42 -23.23 7.81
CA GLY A 113 17.97 -22.41 8.94
C GLY A 113 18.42 -20.94 8.91
N ASP A 114 18.90 -20.39 7.79
CA ASP A 114 19.18 -18.95 7.63
C ASP A 114 17.91 -18.11 7.81
N THR A 115 18.02 -17.00 8.52
CA THR A 115 16.91 -16.07 8.80
C THR A 115 16.42 -15.26 7.61
N ARG A 116 17.24 -15.19 6.56
CA ARG A 116 16.93 -14.49 5.33
C ARG A 116 16.22 -15.38 4.31
N ALA A 117 16.10 -16.68 4.56
CA ALA A 117 15.44 -17.63 3.66
C ALA A 117 13.92 -17.42 3.66
N GLY A 118 13.34 -17.22 2.47
CA GLY A 118 11.89 -17.04 2.32
C GLY A 118 11.11 -18.32 2.62
N LYS A 119 9.79 -18.22 2.89
CA LYS A 119 8.90 -19.35 3.25
C LYS A 119 8.89 -20.54 2.27
N TYR A 120 9.37 -20.31 1.05
CA TYR A 120 9.37 -21.28 -0.04
C TYR A 120 10.79 -21.72 -0.45
N SER A 121 11.82 -21.26 0.26
CA SER A 121 13.20 -21.68 0.06
C SER A 121 13.41 -23.13 0.50
N ARG A 122 14.30 -23.87 -0.18
CA ARG A 122 14.74 -25.21 0.26
C ARG A 122 15.48 -25.18 1.61
N PHE A 123 15.99 -24.01 2.01
CA PHE A 123 16.63 -23.78 3.31
C PHE A 123 15.63 -23.28 4.36
N TYR A 124 14.37 -23.04 3.96
CA TYR A 124 13.30 -22.70 4.88
C TYR A 124 13.02 -23.89 5.79
N LYS A 125 13.27 -23.67 7.08
CA LYS A 125 12.62 -24.46 8.13
C LYS A 125 11.45 -23.66 8.64
N GLU A 126 10.29 -24.30 8.73
CA GLU A 126 9.11 -23.71 9.33
C GLU A 126 9.46 -23.31 10.76
N ARG A 127 9.60 -22.00 10.96
CA ARG A 127 9.93 -21.44 12.25
C ARG A 127 8.64 -21.22 12.98
N ASN A 128 8.52 -21.80 14.15
CA ASN A 128 7.63 -21.25 15.15
C ASN A 128 8.17 -19.87 15.53
N ILE A 129 7.77 -18.84 14.77
CA ILE A 129 8.19 -17.43 14.96
C ILE A 129 7.99 -17.02 16.43
N ALA A 130 6.92 -17.54 17.02
CA ALA A 130 6.53 -17.34 18.39
C ALA A 130 7.51 -18.01 19.39
N GLU A 131 7.98 -19.24 19.14
CA GLU A 131 9.00 -19.90 19.99
C GLU A 131 10.38 -19.25 19.84
N ASN A 132 10.76 -18.83 18.63
CA ASN A 132 12.02 -18.13 18.41
C ASN A 132 12.04 -16.74 19.09
N TYR A 133 10.89 -16.07 19.18
CA TYR A 133 10.78 -14.80 19.91
C TYR A 133 11.19 -14.95 21.38
N VAL A 134 10.91 -16.09 22.02
CA VAL A 134 11.33 -16.42 23.40
C VAL A 134 12.85 -16.40 23.58
N THR A 135 13.60 -16.66 22.51
CA THR A 135 15.06 -16.68 22.55
C THR A 135 15.71 -15.31 22.33
N THR A 136 14.92 -14.28 21.99
CA THR A 136 15.42 -12.93 21.72
C THR A 136 15.76 -12.17 23.02
N GLN A 137 16.71 -11.24 22.94
CA GLN A 137 17.01 -10.32 24.06
C GLN A 137 15.80 -9.47 24.45
N SER A 138 14.94 -9.13 23.49
CA SER A 138 13.68 -8.42 23.74
C SER A 138 12.75 -9.21 24.66
N PHE A 139 12.60 -10.52 24.46
CA PHE A 139 11.84 -11.36 25.38
C PHE A 139 12.52 -11.52 26.74
N GLN A 140 13.85 -11.67 26.77
CA GLN A 140 14.59 -11.77 28.03
C GLN A 140 14.46 -10.51 28.89
N GLY A 141 14.35 -9.33 28.26
CA GLY A 141 14.14 -8.04 28.92
C GLY A 141 12.71 -7.75 29.38
N MET A 142 11.73 -8.59 29.04
CA MET A 142 10.35 -8.44 29.53
C MET A 142 10.23 -8.80 31.02
N ASP A 143 9.28 -8.18 31.71
CA ASP A 143 8.86 -8.64 33.03
C ASP A 143 8.17 -10.01 32.98
N ASP A 144 8.01 -10.65 34.14
CA ASP A 144 7.48 -12.02 34.25
C ASP A 144 6.02 -12.13 33.82
N ASN A 145 5.23 -11.06 33.96
CA ASN A 145 3.83 -11.07 33.51
C ASN A 145 3.78 -11.15 31.98
N ASN A 146 4.54 -10.27 31.31
CA ASN A 146 4.64 -10.24 29.86
C ASN A 146 5.25 -11.52 29.28
N LYS A 147 6.26 -12.10 29.94
CA LYS A 147 6.82 -13.41 29.55
C LYS A 147 5.79 -14.53 29.61
N ASN A 148 4.97 -14.58 30.67
CA ASN A 148 3.96 -15.62 30.83
C ASN A 148 2.79 -15.44 29.84
N ALA A 149 2.35 -14.21 29.59
CA ALA A 149 1.34 -13.92 28.57
C ALA A 149 1.83 -14.35 27.18
N MET A 150 3.08 -14.04 26.83
CA MET A 150 3.68 -14.45 25.56
C MET A 150 3.76 -15.98 25.43
N LYS A 151 4.08 -16.73 26.50
CA LYS A 151 4.02 -18.21 26.48
C LYS A 151 2.61 -18.74 26.22
N VAL A 152 1.57 -18.09 26.76
CA VAL A 152 0.18 -18.47 26.47
C VAL A 152 -0.19 -18.13 25.02
N PHE A 153 0.26 -16.99 24.51
CA PHE A 153 0.08 -16.59 23.11
C PHE A 153 0.70 -17.62 22.15
N ILE A 154 1.95 -18.03 22.41
CA ILE A 154 2.68 -19.03 21.61
C ILE A 154 1.94 -20.37 21.57
N ASN A 155 1.48 -20.86 22.73
CA ASN A 155 0.92 -22.21 22.84
C ASN A 155 -0.58 -22.30 22.54
N LYS A 156 -1.35 -21.23 22.75
CA LYS A 156 -2.82 -21.24 22.75
C LYS A 156 -3.46 -20.13 21.92
N GLY A 157 -2.67 -19.24 21.32
CA GLY A 157 -3.15 -18.15 20.47
C GLY A 157 -3.59 -16.90 21.25
N SER A 158 -3.96 -15.87 20.49
CA SER A 158 -4.23 -14.50 20.96
C SER A 158 -5.42 -14.43 21.91
N GLU A 159 -6.53 -15.08 21.60
CA GLU A 159 -7.75 -15.05 22.43
C GLU A 159 -7.50 -15.65 23.82
N ALA A 160 -6.80 -16.78 23.88
CA ALA A 160 -6.43 -17.42 25.15
C ALA A 160 -5.45 -16.57 25.96
N CYS A 161 -4.53 -15.86 25.29
CA CYS A 161 -3.61 -14.92 25.91
C CYS A 161 -4.36 -13.74 26.55
N VAL A 162 -5.24 -13.08 25.80
CA VAL A 162 -6.05 -11.95 26.30
C VAL A 162 -6.90 -12.38 27.49
N LYS A 163 -7.56 -13.54 27.40
CA LYS A 163 -8.33 -14.11 28.51
C LYS A 163 -7.45 -14.37 29.74
N HIS A 164 -6.27 -14.95 29.56
CA HIS A 164 -5.31 -15.19 30.65
C HIS A 164 -4.86 -13.90 31.33
N MET A 165 -4.53 -12.85 30.54
CA MET A 165 -4.12 -11.54 31.06
C MET A 165 -5.26 -10.89 31.86
N PHE A 166 -6.49 -11.00 31.37
CA PHE A 166 -7.67 -10.44 32.02
C PHE A 166 -7.99 -11.16 33.34
N GLU A 167 -7.92 -12.49 33.36
CA GLU A 167 -8.10 -13.30 34.58
C GLU A 167 -7.02 -13.00 35.63
N LYS A 168 -5.75 -12.85 35.20
CA LYS A 168 -4.64 -12.50 36.10
C LYS A 168 -4.74 -11.08 36.66
N ALA A 169 -5.40 -10.18 35.95
CA ALA A 169 -5.75 -8.86 36.42
C ALA A 169 -7.00 -8.84 37.32
N GLY A 170 -7.62 -9.99 37.62
CA GLY A 170 -8.84 -10.07 38.41
C GLY A 170 -10.09 -9.61 37.66
N ASN A 171 -10.11 -9.79 36.33
CA ASN A 171 -11.12 -9.27 35.41
C ASN A 171 -11.26 -7.74 35.42
N ASP A 172 -10.19 -7.03 35.80
CA ASP A 172 -10.12 -5.58 35.76
C ASP A 172 -9.24 -5.14 34.57
N TYR A 173 -9.88 -4.46 33.62
CA TYR A 173 -9.20 -3.99 32.41
C TYR A 173 -8.14 -2.91 32.69
N GLY A 174 -8.40 -2.02 33.66
CA GLY A 174 -7.46 -0.97 34.05
C GLY A 174 -6.21 -1.57 34.68
N ARG A 175 -6.38 -2.58 35.53
CA ARG A 175 -5.26 -3.32 36.12
C ARG A 175 -4.50 -4.14 35.07
N MET A 176 -5.20 -4.76 34.12
CA MET A 176 -4.56 -5.49 33.01
C MET A 176 -3.64 -4.56 32.20
N ARG A 177 -4.10 -3.37 31.84
CA ARG A 177 -3.28 -2.38 31.13
C ARG A 177 -2.04 -1.95 31.93
N SER A 178 -2.15 -1.87 33.25
CA SER A 178 -1.00 -1.55 34.10
C SER A 178 0.00 -2.70 34.25
N MET A 179 -0.43 -3.95 34.06
CA MET A 179 0.41 -5.14 34.25
C MET A 179 1.12 -5.59 32.97
N TYR A 180 0.59 -5.22 31.80
CA TYR A 180 1.04 -5.73 30.49
C TYR A 180 1.20 -4.64 29.41
N GLY A 181 0.96 -3.37 29.75
CA GLY A 181 1.02 -2.23 28.84
C GLY A 181 2.26 -1.37 29.02
#